data_AF-A0A959F2U7-F1
#
_entry.id   AF-A0A959F2U7-F1
#
_cell.length_a   1.000
_cell.length_b   1.000
_cell.length_c   1.000
_cell.angle_alpha   90.00
_cell.angle_beta   90.00
_cell.angle_gamma   90.00
#
_symmetry.space_group_name_H-M   'P 1'
#
loop_
_entity.id
_entity.type
_entity.pdbx_description
1 polymer ?
#
loop_
_entity_poly.entity_id
_entity_poly.type
_entity_poly.pdbx_seq_one_letter_code
_entity_poly.pdbx_strand_id
1 'polypeptide(L)'
;YFKGQLQDEGVALSWATLSEVSNSHFNVEHSTDGQNFEVIGRIEGAGDHVGLLEYSFLDKFPAKGVNYYRLQQVDYDGHFEYSEV
;
A
#
# COMPACT_ATOMS: atom_id res chain seq x y z
N TYR A 1 -3.05 6.07 8.34
CA TYR A 1 -1.92 5.26 8.87
C TYR A 1 -1.57 4.20 7.86
N PHE A 2 -0.38 3.61 7.89
CA PHE A 2 -0.03 2.38 7.15
C PHE A 2 0.78 1.47 8.08
N LYS A 3 0.45 0.18 8.14
CA LYS A 3 1.08 -0.79 9.04
C LYS A 3 1.15 -2.17 8.39
N GLY A 4 2.23 -2.88 8.68
CA GLY A 4 2.41 -4.30 8.36
C GLY A 4 2.49 -5.15 9.61
N GLN A 5 1.85 -6.32 9.59
CA GLN A 5 1.87 -7.30 10.68
C GLN A 5 2.14 -8.69 10.12
N LEU A 6 3.16 -9.37 10.65
CA LEU A 6 3.41 -10.78 10.34
C LEU A 6 2.28 -11.64 10.93
N GLN A 7 1.74 -12.52 10.10
CA GLN A 7 0.69 -13.49 10.41
C GLN A 7 1.10 -14.87 9.88
N ASP A 8 0.35 -15.91 10.24
CA ASP A 8 0.65 -17.28 9.81
C ASP A 8 0.56 -17.45 8.29
N GLU A 9 -0.34 -16.72 7.62
CA GLU A 9 -0.50 -16.76 6.16
C GLU A 9 0.37 -15.78 5.38
N GLY A 10 1.20 -14.96 6.04
CA GLY A 10 2.05 -13.95 5.38
C GLY A 10 2.16 -12.62 6.13
N VAL A 11 2.35 -11.52 5.41
CA VAL A 11 2.35 -10.16 6.00
C VAL A 11 1.06 -9.44 5.63
N ALA A 12 0.24 -9.17 6.65
CA ALA A 12 -0.98 -8.38 6.49
C ALA A 12 -0.65 -6.88 6.58
N LEU A 13 -0.94 -6.18 5.49
CA LEU A 13 -0.81 -4.74 5.37
C LEU A 13 -2.19 -4.10 5.54
N SER A 14 -2.25 -2.99 6.28
CA SER A 14 -3.48 -2.23 6.45
C SER A 14 -3.21 -0.74 6.53
N TRP A 15 -4.08 0.04 5.91
CA TRP A 15 -4.02 1.49 5.94
C TRP A 15 -5.39 2.11 5.97
N ALA A 16 -5.39 3.41 6.26
CA ALA A 16 -6.58 4.22 6.16
C ALA A 16 -6.25 5.62 5.65
N THR A 17 -7.15 6.15 4.82
CA THR A 17 -7.18 7.53 4.35
C THR A 17 -8.34 8.26 5.04
N LEU A 18 -8.17 9.55 5.33
CA LEU A 18 -9.25 10.40 5.84
C LEU A 18 -9.91 11.23 4.72
N SER A 19 -9.20 11.39 3.62
CA SER A 19 -9.64 12.05 2.40
C SER A 19 -8.83 11.52 1.23
N GLU A 20 -9.49 11.33 0.10
CA GLU A 20 -8.91 10.99 -1.18
C GLU A 20 -9.38 12.01 -2.21
N VAL A 21 -8.47 12.47 -3.05
CA VAL A 21 -8.76 13.42 -4.13
C VAL A 21 -8.25 12.77 -5.41
N SER A 22 -9.17 12.47 -6.33
CA SER A 22 -8.87 11.87 -7.62
C SER A 22 -8.02 10.58 -7.56
N ASN A 23 -8.07 9.87 -6.43
CA ASN A 23 -7.27 8.68 -6.22
C ASN A 23 -7.82 7.52 -7.04
N SER A 24 -7.06 7.07 -8.03
CA SER A 24 -7.42 5.91 -8.84
C SER A 24 -7.18 4.62 -8.08
N HIS A 25 -5.97 4.44 -7.56
CA HIS A 25 -5.57 3.20 -6.90
C HIS A 25 -4.32 3.37 -6.06
N PHE A 26 -4.11 2.41 -5.17
CA PHE A 26 -2.86 2.19 -4.47
C PHE A 26 -2.12 1.03 -5.11
N ASN A 27 -0.86 1.23 -5.48
CA ASN A 27 0.08 0.12 -5.65
C ASN A 27 0.71 -0.20 -4.29
N VAL A 28 0.62 -1.47 -3.91
CA VAL A 28 1.33 -2.02 -2.77
C VAL A 28 2.69 -2.47 -3.27
N GLU A 29 3.74 -1.88 -2.72
CA GLU A 29 5.11 -2.16 -3.11
C GLU A 29 5.89 -2.84 -1.99
N HIS A 30 6.78 -3.75 -2.38
CA HIS A 30 7.62 -4.54 -1.49
C HIS A 30 9.08 -4.43 -1.87
N SER A 31 9.96 -4.50 -0.87
CA SER A 31 11.41 -4.50 -1.05
C SER A 31 12.10 -5.33 0.03
N THR A 32 13.23 -5.94 -0.33
CA THR A 32 14.12 -6.63 0.62
C THR A 32 15.31 -5.79 1.07
N ASP A 33 15.54 -4.65 0.43
CA ASP A 33 16.68 -3.76 0.70
C ASP A 33 16.29 -2.32 1.06
N GLY A 34 14.99 -2.01 1.02
CA GLY A 34 14.45 -0.69 1.32
C GLY A 34 14.77 0.37 0.26
N GLN A 35 15.31 -0.03 -0.90
CA GLN A 35 15.73 0.86 -1.97
C GLN A 35 15.05 0.50 -3.30
N ASN A 36 15.06 -0.78 -3.65
CA ASN A 36 14.45 -1.30 -4.87
C ASN A 36 13.09 -1.91 -4.51
N PHE A 37 12.03 -1.23 -4.93
CA PHE A 37 10.66 -1.63 -4.67
C PHE A 37 10.01 -2.21 -5.94
N GLU A 38 9.26 -3.29 -5.76
CA GLU A 38 8.44 -3.90 -6.81
C GLU A 38 6.96 -3.90 -6.41
N VAL A 39 6.08 -3.74 -7.41
CA VAL A 39 4.62 -3.76 -7.19
C VAL A 39 4.17 -5.20 -7.00
N ILE A 40 3.59 -5.50 -5.84
CA ILE A 40 3.06 -6.82 -5.48
C ILE A 40 1.53 -6.87 -5.46
N GLY A 41 0.87 -5.72 -5.51
CA GLY A 41 -0.58 -5.64 -5.51
C GLY A 41 -1.10 -4.27 -5.93
N ARG A 42 -2.36 -4.25 -6.38
CA ARG A 42 -3.11 -3.03 -6.69
C ARG A 42 -4.46 -3.08 -6.01
N ILE A 43 -4.81 -2.02 -5.30
CA ILE A 43 -6.10 -1.84 -4.63
C ILE A 43 -6.75 -0.58 -5.18
N GLU A 44 -7.97 -0.69 -5.69
CA GLU A 44 -8.70 0.46 -6.21
C GLU A 44 -8.97 1.47 -5.08
N GLY A 45 -8.74 2.74 -5.38
CA GLY A 45 -9.09 3.86 -4.50
C GLY A 45 -10.56 4.23 -4.63
N ALA A 46 -10.99 5.21 -3.84
CA ALA A 46 -12.37 5.69 -3.85
C ALA A 46 -12.58 6.92 -4.75
N GLY A 47 -11.56 7.38 -5.48
CA GLY A 47 -11.61 8.61 -6.27
C GLY A 47 -11.64 9.85 -5.37
N ASP A 48 -12.70 10.65 -5.49
CA ASP A 48 -12.96 11.79 -4.61
C ASP A 48 -13.81 11.32 -3.41
N HIS A 49 -13.18 11.25 -2.24
CA HIS A 49 -13.86 10.83 -1.02
C HIS A 49 -13.42 11.64 0.19
N VAL A 50 -14.37 12.01 1.04
CA VAL A 50 -14.11 12.66 2.33
C VAL A 50 -14.73 11.81 3.42
N GLY A 51 -13.90 11.31 4.34
CA GLY A 51 -14.29 10.36 5.38
C GLY A 51 -13.28 9.23 5.49
N LEU A 52 -13.29 8.54 6.64
CA LEU A 52 -12.40 7.43 6.91
C LEU A 52 -12.69 6.26 5.95
N LEU A 53 -11.68 5.84 5.19
CA LEU A 53 -11.68 4.60 4.43
C LEU A 53 -10.55 3.71 4.91
N GLU A 54 -10.84 2.42 5.06
CA GLU A 54 -9.88 1.42 5.51
C GLU A 54 -9.65 0.37 4.42
N TYR A 55 -8.39 0.01 4.23
CA TYR A 55 -7.93 -0.90 3.19
C TYR A 55 -7.01 -1.96 3.79
N SER A 56 -6.91 -3.09 3.11
CA SER A 56 -6.00 -4.17 3.50
C SER A 56 -5.47 -4.93 2.29
N PHE A 57 -4.28 -5.50 2.45
CA PHE A 57 -3.64 -6.38 1.49
C PHE A 57 -2.84 -7.46 2.24
N LEU A 58 -2.84 -8.69 1.74
CA LEU A 58 -2.05 -9.79 2.32
C LEU A 58 -0.96 -10.21 1.33
N ASP A 59 0.29 -9.95 1.69
CA ASP A 59 1.42 -10.59 1.03
C ASP A 59 1.57 -12.03 1.56
N LYS A 60 1.20 -13.02 0.76
CA LYS A 60 1.24 -14.44 1.11
C LYS A 60 2.64 -15.06 0.99
N PHE A 61 3.57 -14.39 0.31
CA PHE A 61 4.88 -14.93 0.00
C PHE A 61 6.00 -13.92 0.31
N PRO A 62 6.06 -13.40 1.55
CA PRO A 62 7.11 -12.44 1.91
C PRO A 62 8.48 -13.10 1.80
N ALA A 63 9.48 -12.31 1.41
CA ALA A 63 10.85 -12.79 1.36
C ALA A 63 11.35 -13.15 2.76
N LYS A 64 12.33 -14.05 2.83
CA LYS A 64 12.99 -14.38 4.09
C LYS A 64 13.82 -13.19 4.57
N GLY A 65 13.66 -12.81 5.83
CA GLY A 65 14.42 -11.73 6.46
C GLY A 65 13.60 -10.44 6.60
N VAL A 66 14.26 -9.31 6.44
CA VAL A 66 13.61 -7.99 6.54
C VAL A 66 12.86 -7.70 5.26
N ASN A 67 11.62 -7.24 5.41
CA ASN A 67 10.75 -6.84 4.31
C ASN A 67 10.30 -5.41 4.58
N TYR A 68 10.40 -4.56 3.56
CA TYR A 68 9.94 -3.19 3.56
C TYR A 68 8.71 -3.10 2.66
N TYR A 69 7.74 -2.29 3.09
CA TYR A 69 6.53 -2.07 2.32
C TYR A 69 6.26 -0.58 2.25
N ARG A 70 5.66 -0.15 1.15
CA ARG A 70 5.11 1.19 1.01
C ARG A 70 3.90 1.17 0.10
N LEU A 71 3.12 2.22 0.17
CA LEU A 71 2.04 2.47 -0.76
C LEU A 71 2.50 3.52 -1.77
N GLN A 72 2.17 3.32 -3.02
CA GLN A 72 2.15 4.37 -4.03
C GLN A 72 0.69 4.69 -4.34
N GLN A 73 0.22 5.86 -3.92
CA GLN A 73 -1.10 6.36 -4.29
C GLN A 73 -1.01 6.98 -5.68
N VAL A 74 -1.89 6.58 -6.60
CA VAL A 74 -1.88 7.02 -8.00
C VAL A 74 -3.21 7.68 -8.35
N ASP A 75 -3.15 8.90 -8.85
CA ASP A 75 -4.29 9.66 -9.30
C ASP A 75 -4.72 9.26 -10.72
N TYR A 76 -5.94 9.62 -11.14
CA TYR A 76 -6.45 9.30 -12.47
C TYR A 76 -5.64 9.89 -13.64
N ASP A 77 -4.87 10.95 -13.39
CA ASP A 77 -3.99 11.57 -14.37
C ASP A 77 -2.56 10.99 -14.38
N GLY A 78 -2.28 10.02 -13.50
CA GLY A 78 -1.00 9.35 -13.37
C GLY A 78 0.00 10.02 -12.43
N HIS A 79 -0.33 11.13 -11.78
CA HIS A 79 0.46 11.62 -10.65
C HIS A 79 0.44 10.61 -9.51
N PHE A 80 1.52 10.55 -8.73
CA PHE A 80 1.59 9.64 -7.61
C PHE A 80 2.42 10.19 -6.45
N GLU A 81 2.11 9.70 -5.26
CA GLU A 81 2.85 9.96 -4.02
C GLU A 81 3.10 8.65 -3.27
N TYR A 82 4.18 8.57 -2.50
CA TYR A 82 4.50 7.40 -1.68
C TYR A 82 4.15 7.63 -0.21
N SER A 83 3.72 6.56 0.47
CA SER A 83 3.66 6.56 1.94
C SER A 83 5.08 6.58 2.54
N GLU A 84 5.17 7.02 3.79
CA GLU A 84 6.37 6.78 4.60
C GLU A 84 6.62 5.27 4.77
N VAL A 85 7.90 4.90 4.95
CA VAL A 85 8.39 3.51 5.13
C VAL A 85 8.71 3.26 6.59
#